data_AF-A0A192A894-F1
#
_entry.id   AF-A0A192A894-F1
#
_cell.length_a   1.000
_cell.length_b   1.000
_cell.length_c   1.000
_cell.angle_alpha   90.00
_cell.angle_beta   90.00
_cell.angle_gamma   90.00
#
_symmetry.space_group_name_H-M   'P 1'
#
loop_
_entity.id
_entity.type
_entity.pdbx_description
1 polymer ?
#
loop_
_entity_poly.entity_id
_entity_poly.type
_entity_poly.pdbx_seq_one_letter_code
_entity_poly.pdbx_strand_id
1 'polypeptide(L)'
;MLTEVERLDLRDQLFAKRFQAGHKEQIFELLAVVPGEKDGAEAVVHYSFAPPVWERSACATDHHVYVAQLIGSTSYKGRAIACVHHDYLCDEWPIDWNATAKHPSRDFPTLVVREYADGSVKGVLMRQARSYTYVGFTADYVEPEEVETALKMLGALAPRQKYCGWFKDSDIAAESLEAAISMTAESPGGQKFVVLYRDIEWFSGIWNNPTKDALLGGTFSLTSVADFHGTRVSRAKRASRPGLVEVRKNMAISGSYSALRAALNLLTDTVPWSKIKQDYEANGAVKSLCDWWNANAPEEMRFAGAFRVYRWNPGDMTFVAGDPEEPAMQANVAANLRSFALFEEVGQPTVLVWFLRGRAFNAEESGGTVIFSANGVPAYDLAQSLEETDEAYYSLVGLEELWVNARMSTAAHEVTT
;
A
#
# COMPACT_ATOMS: atom_id res chain seq x y z
N MET A 1 -23.73 28.22 -22.36
CA MET A 1 -23.44 26.81 -22.02
C MET A 1 -22.49 26.27 -23.06
N LEU A 2 -21.35 25.72 -22.66
CA LEU A 2 -20.43 25.07 -23.60
C LEU A 2 -21.05 23.76 -24.11
N THR A 3 -20.90 23.48 -25.40
CA THR A 3 -21.23 22.19 -26.02
C THR A 3 -20.28 21.09 -25.51
N GLU A 4 -20.61 19.82 -25.76
CA GLU A 4 -19.74 18.71 -25.37
C GLU A 4 -18.36 18.79 -26.04
N VAL A 5 -18.31 19.11 -27.33
CA VAL A 5 -17.06 19.29 -28.08
C VAL A 5 -16.21 20.41 -27.47
N GLU A 6 -16.83 21.54 -27.13
CA GLU A 6 -16.12 22.65 -26.49
C GLU A 6 -15.60 22.31 -25.10
N ARG A 7 -16.34 21.51 -24.32
CA ARG A 7 -15.88 21.06 -22.99
C ARG A 7 -14.69 20.11 -23.11
N LEU A 8 -14.73 19.17 -24.05
CA LEU A 8 -13.62 18.24 -24.29
C LEU A 8 -12.37 18.99 -24.79
N ASP A 9 -12.53 19.97 -25.69
CA ASP A 9 -11.43 20.80 -26.16
C ASP A 9 -10.81 21.63 -25.03
N LEU A 10 -11.62 22.28 -24.19
CA LEU A 10 -11.13 23.00 -23.01
C LEU A 10 -10.37 22.06 -22.05
N ARG A 11 -10.94 20.88 -21.77
CA ARG A 11 -10.30 19.86 -20.93
C ARG A 11 -8.92 19.50 -21.49
N ASP A 12 -8.83 19.20 -22.77
CA ASP A 12 -7.58 18.73 -23.38
C ASP A 12 -6.54 19.84 -23.44
N GLN A 13 -6.93 21.09 -23.73
CA GLN A 13 -6.04 22.25 -23.67
C GLN A 13 -5.46 22.49 -22.26
N LEU A 14 -6.28 22.33 -21.22
CA LEU A 14 -5.86 22.45 -19.82
C LEU A 14 -4.96 21.27 -19.42
N PHE A 15 -5.34 20.05 -19.78
CA PHE A 15 -4.58 18.83 -19.46
C PHE A 15 -3.19 18.80 -20.14
N ALA A 16 -3.06 19.47 -21.28
CA ALA A 16 -1.79 19.67 -21.97
C ALA A 16 -0.85 20.68 -21.28
N LYS A 17 -1.31 21.46 -20.28
CA LYS A 17 -0.46 22.44 -19.57
C LYS A 17 0.57 21.74 -18.66
N ARG A 18 1.67 22.44 -18.40
CA ARG A 18 2.81 22.03 -17.57
C ARG A 18 3.21 23.20 -16.67
N PHE A 19 3.81 22.92 -15.52
CA PHE A 19 4.43 23.99 -14.72
C PHE A 19 5.55 24.68 -15.52
N GLN A 20 5.78 25.97 -15.27
CA GLN A 20 6.86 26.71 -15.93
C GLN A 20 8.19 26.51 -15.21
N ALA A 21 9.27 26.36 -16.01
CA ALA A 21 10.68 26.23 -15.64
C ALA A 21 11.04 24.94 -14.85
N GLY A 22 12.02 24.19 -15.34
CA GLY A 22 12.64 23.04 -14.64
C GLY A 22 11.81 21.75 -14.57
N HIS A 23 10.48 21.85 -14.62
CA HIS A 23 9.57 20.71 -14.45
C HIS A 23 8.84 20.35 -15.75
N LYS A 24 8.98 19.10 -16.23
CA LYS A 24 8.28 18.57 -17.42
C LYS A 24 6.94 17.87 -17.06
N GLU A 25 6.56 17.95 -15.79
CA GLU A 25 5.48 17.15 -15.20
C GLU A 25 4.09 17.73 -15.53
N GLN A 26 3.10 16.85 -15.70
CA GLN A 26 1.70 17.24 -15.86
C GLN A 26 1.19 17.94 -14.59
N ILE A 27 0.37 18.98 -14.77
CA ILE A 27 -0.23 19.73 -13.64
C ILE A 27 -1.31 18.88 -12.99
N PHE A 28 -2.20 18.33 -13.82
CA PHE A 28 -3.39 17.63 -13.37
C PHE A 28 -3.15 16.12 -13.38
N GLU A 29 -3.58 15.48 -12.31
CA GLU A 29 -3.71 14.03 -12.25
C GLU A 29 -4.97 13.58 -12.98
N LEU A 30 -6.08 14.28 -12.70
CA LEU A 30 -7.40 14.08 -13.27
C LEU A 30 -8.01 15.44 -13.61
N LEU A 31 -8.70 15.51 -14.75
CA LEU A 31 -9.36 16.72 -15.21
C LEU A 31 -10.62 16.37 -16.00
N ALA A 32 -11.76 16.96 -15.66
CA ALA A 32 -12.97 16.86 -16.44
C ALA A 32 -13.66 18.22 -16.55
N VAL A 33 -14.38 18.44 -17.64
CA VAL A 33 -15.19 19.63 -17.84
C VAL A 33 -16.62 19.21 -18.08
N VAL A 34 -17.49 19.54 -17.13
CA VAL A 34 -18.91 19.16 -17.15
C VAL A 34 -19.79 20.39 -17.39
N PRO A 35 -21.04 20.21 -17.85
CA PRO A 35 -21.98 21.33 -17.95
C PRO A 35 -22.12 22.07 -16.61
N GLY A 36 -22.26 23.40 -16.67
CA GLY A 36 -22.66 24.18 -15.49
C GLY A 36 -24.01 23.73 -14.94
N GLU A 37 -24.12 23.55 -13.63
CA GLU A 37 -25.43 23.45 -12.98
C GLU A 37 -26.08 24.84 -13.00
N LYS A 38 -27.42 24.89 -13.07
CA LYS A 38 -28.17 26.12 -13.33
C LYS A 38 -27.74 27.27 -12.40
N ASP A 39 -27.53 28.43 -13.04
CA ASP A 39 -27.13 29.74 -12.53
C ASP A 39 -25.63 30.11 -12.64
N GLY A 40 -25.31 30.85 -13.72
CA GLY A 40 -24.11 31.68 -13.85
C GLY A 40 -22.93 31.09 -14.62
N ALA A 41 -22.62 29.80 -14.45
CA ALA A 41 -21.49 29.16 -15.15
C ALA A 41 -21.94 28.39 -16.40
N GLU A 42 -21.16 28.51 -17.48
CA GLU A 42 -21.36 27.77 -18.72
C GLU A 42 -20.80 26.35 -18.70
N ALA A 43 -19.82 26.11 -17.82
CA ALA A 43 -19.17 24.83 -17.55
C ALA A 43 -18.47 24.85 -16.19
N VAL A 44 -18.20 23.68 -15.63
CA VAL A 44 -17.40 23.51 -14.41
C VAL A 44 -16.19 22.63 -14.73
N VAL A 45 -15.00 23.11 -14.40
CA VAL A 45 -13.75 22.34 -14.47
C VAL A 45 -13.56 21.62 -13.15
N HIS A 46 -13.70 20.30 -13.15
CA HIS A 46 -13.33 19.44 -12.03
C HIS A 46 -11.89 19.03 -12.21
N TYR A 47 -11.06 19.20 -11.19
CA TYR A 47 -9.64 18.90 -11.29
C TYR A 47 -9.08 18.29 -10.01
N SER A 48 -8.02 17.52 -10.17
CA SER A 48 -7.17 17.05 -9.10
C SER A 48 -5.71 17.17 -9.53
N PHE A 49 -4.84 17.62 -8.63
CA PHE A 49 -3.41 17.78 -8.93
C PHE A 49 -2.64 16.48 -8.79
N ALA A 50 -1.54 16.36 -9.53
CA ALA A 50 -0.53 15.36 -9.26
C ALA A 50 0.17 15.73 -7.93
N PRO A 51 0.02 14.97 -6.81
CA PRO A 51 0.41 15.43 -5.48
C PRO A 51 1.89 15.73 -5.31
N PRO A 52 2.82 14.91 -5.83
CA PRO A 52 4.22 15.23 -5.63
C PRO A 52 4.64 16.41 -6.52
N VAL A 53 3.80 16.94 -7.41
CA VAL A 53 4.15 18.08 -8.27
C VAL A 53 3.67 19.40 -7.68
N TRP A 54 2.42 19.48 -7.19
CA TRP A 54 1.90 20.73 -6.60
C TRP A 54 2.70 21.12 -5.35
N GLU A 55 2.94 20.18 -4.44
CA GLU A 55 3.71 20.41 -3.20
C GLU A 55 5.17 20.79 -3.49
N ARG A 56 5.79 20.19 -4.51
CA ARG A 56 7.18 20.49 -4.91
C ARG A 56 7.32 21.71 -5.83
N SER A 57 6.22 22.18 -6.44
CA SER A 57 6.26 23.33 -7.35
C SER A 57 6.56 24.66 -6.66
N ALA A 58 6.50 24.71 -5.33
CA ALA A 58 6.57 25.94 -4.53
C ALA A 58 5.58 27.03 -5.01
N CYS A 59 4.49 26.64 -5.67
CA CYS A 59 3.47 27.57 -6.15
C CYS A 59 2.76 28.20 -4.95
N ALA A 60 3.09 29.46 -4.65
CA ALA A 60 2.47 30.22 -3.56
C ALA A 60 1.06 30.75 -3.90
N THR A 61 0.54 30.42 -5.08
CA THR A 61 -0.78 30.87 -5.53
C THR A 61 -1.84 29.86 -5.12
N ASP A 62 -2.98 30.36 -4.63
CA ASP A 62 -4.15 29.54 -4.38
C ASP A 62 -4.53 28.73 -5.65
N HIS A 63 -4.86 27.45 -5.46
CA HIS A 63 -5.10 26.53 -6.56
C HIS A 63 -6.27 26.96 -7.46
N HIS A 64 -7.34 27.53 -6.89
CA HIS A 64 -8.45 28.04 -7.70
C HIS A 64 -8.01 29.23 -8.56
N VAL A 65 -7.21 30.13 -7.99
CA VAL A 65 -6.66 31.27 -8.73
C VAL A 65 -5.76 30.80 -9.87
N TYR A 66 -4.90 29.80 -9.62
CA TYR A 66 -4.01 29.23 -10.63
C TYR A 66 -4.79 28.59 -11.78
N VAL A 67 -5.79 27.75 -11.49
CA VAL A 67 -6.60 27.11 -12.52
C VAL A 67 -7.44 28.15 -13.29
N ALA A 68 -7.97 29.17 -12.63
CA ALA A 68 -8.66 30.28 -13.30
C ALA A 68 -7.74 31.02 -14.30
N GLN A 69 -6.47 31.26 -13.92
CA GLN A 69 -5.48 31.83 -14.84
C GLN A 69 -5.16 30.90 -16.01
N LEU A 70 -5.06 29.58 -15.77
CA LEU A 70 -4.86 28.60 -16.84
C LEU A 70 -6.03 28.62 -17.83
N ILE A 71 -7.28 28.67 -17.35
CA ILE A 71 -8.47 28.83 -18.19
C ILE A 71 -8.37 30.12 -19.03
N GLY A 72 -7.92 31.22 -18.42
CA GLY A 72 -7.67 32.49 -19.10
C GLY A 72 -6.58 32.44 -20.20
N SER A 73 -5.79 31.36 -20.25
CA SER A 73 -4.78 31.09 -21.30
C SER A 73 -5.25 30.14 -22.40
N THR A 74 -6.52 29.72 -22.38
CA THR A 74 -7.15 28.85 -23.39
C THR A 74 -7.97 29.66 -24.40
N SER A 75 -8.48 29.00 -25.44
CA SER A 75 -9.46 29.60 -26.37
C SER A 75 -10.77 30.04 -25.71
N TYR A 76 -11.03 29.61 -24.47
CA TYR A 76 -12.25 29.90 -23.70
C TYR A 76 -12.10 31.07 -22.73
N LYS A 77 -11.04 31.87 -22.88
CA LYS A 77 -10.82 33.09 -22.09
C LYS A 77 -12.08 33.99 -22.09
N GLY A 78 -12.49 34.43 -20.90
CA GLY A 78 -13.62 35.35 -20.72
C GLY A 78 -15.00 34.68 -20.70
N ARG A 79 -15.08 33.37 -20.85
CA ARG A 79 -16.31 32.60 -20.62
C ARG A 79 -16.52 32.37 -19.12
N ALA A 80 -17.77 32.27 -18.69
CA ALA A 80 -18.10 32.01 -17.30
C ALA A 80 -17.85 30.53 -16.98
N ILE A 81 -16.65 30.20 -16.50
CA ILE A 81 -16.24 28.83 -16.18
C ILE A 81 -15.90 28.76 -14.70
N ALA A 82 -16.58 27.90 -13.97
CA ALA A 82 -16.28 27.61 -12.57
C ALA A 82 -15.22 26.50 -12.46
N CYS A 83 -14.59 26.36 -11.29
CA CYS A 83 -13.64 25.27 -11.05
C CYS A 83 -13.81 24.68 -9.64
N VAL A 84 -13.66 23.36 -9.54
CA VAL A 84 -13.81 22.59 -8.29
C VAL A 84 -12.63 21.65 -8.16
N HIS A 85 -11.91 21.78 -7.05
CA HIS A 85 -10.83 20.88 -6.68
C HIS A 85 -11.38 19.64 -5.97
N HIS A 86 -10.86 18.47 -6.31
CA HIS A 86 -11.10 17.21 -5.61
C HIS A 86 -9.73 16.70 -5.16
N ASP A 87 -9.52 16.57 -3.86
CA ASP A 87 -8.32 15.89 -3.38
C ASP A 87 -8.51 14.39 -3.62
N TYR A 88 -7.93 13.83 -4.67
CA TYR A 88 -8.20 12.44 -5.03
C TYR A 88 -7.64 11.43 -4.01
N LEU A 89 -6.71 11.85 -3.13
CA LEU A 89 -6.19 11.00 -2.06
C LEU A 89 -7.23 10.82 -0.95
N CYS A 90 -7.98 11.89 -0.64
CA CYS A 90 -9.01 11.89 0.38
C CYS A 90 -10.39 11.55 -0.18
N ASP A 91 -10.74 12.15 -1.32
CA ASP A 91 -12.06 12.12 -1.94
C ASP A 91 -12.10 11.18 -3.13
N GLU A 92 -13.23 10.50 -3.29
CA GLU A 92 -13.48 9.74 -4.49
C GLU A 92 -13.73 10.66 -5.70
N TRP A 93 -13.11 10.35 -6.85
CA TRP A 93 -13.40 11.07 -8.09
C TRP A 93 -14.88 10.93 -8.49
N PRO A 94 -15.63 12.03 -8.62
CA PRO A 94 -17.09 11.98 -8.79
C PRO A 94 -17.54 12.03 -10.26
N ILE A 95 -16.63 12.27 -11.21
CA ILE A 95 -16.98 12.47 -12.62
C ILE A 95 -16.82 11.17 -13.41
N ASP A 96 -17.69 10.97 -14.42
CA ASP A 96 -17.58 9.86 -15.37
C ASP A 96 -16.17 9.82 -15.97
N TRP A 97 -15.58 8.63 -15.93
CA TRP A 97 -14.26 8.33 -16.44
C TRP A 97 -14.11 8.67 -17.93
N ASN A 98 -15.20 8.60 -18.69
CA ASN A 98 -15.23 8.93 -20.12
C ASN A 98 -15.02 10.40 -20.41
N ALA A 99 -15.51 11.24 -19.51
CA ALA A 99 -15.35 12.69 -19.60
C ALA A 99 -14.00 13.15 -19.01
N THR A 100 -13.25 12.25 -18.35
CA THR A 100 -12.06 12.58 -17.57
C THR A 100 -10.78 12.37 -18.39
N ALA A 101 -10.00 13.44 -18.56
CA ALA A 101 -8.60 13.37 -18.95
C ALA A 101 -7.77 13.00 -17.71
N LYS A 102 -6.80 12.11 -17.89
CA LYS A 102 -6.14 11.39 -16.80
C LYS A 102 -4.69 11.12 -17.13
N HIS A 103 -3.82 11.18 -16.12
CA HIS A 103 -2.43 10.82 -16.28
C HIS A 103 -2.32 9.32 -16.64
N PRO A 104 -1.37 8.89 -17.49
CA PRO A 104 -1.21 7.47 -17.84
C PRO A 104 -1.09 6.52 -16.65
N SER A 105 -0.51 6.98 -15.52
CA SER A 105 -0.44 6.22 -14.27
C SER A 105 -1.81 5.91 -13.65
N ARG A 106 -2.84 6.70 -13.98
CA ARG A 106 -4.24 6.49 -13.53
C ARG A 106 -5.08 5.73 -14.52
N ASP A 107 -4.57 5.48 -15.72
CA ASP A 107 -5.21 4.61 -16.70
C ASP A 107 -4.50 3.26 -16.80
N PHE A 108 -3.86 2.86 -15.71
CA PHE A 108 -3.09 1.64 -15.65
C PHE A 108 -4.03 0.43 -15.82
N PRO A 109 -3.83 -0.41 -16.85
CA PRO A 109 -4.64 -1.61 -17.05
C PRO A 109 -4.33 -2.66 -15.99
N THR A 110 -5.38 -3.16 -15.35
CA THR A 110 -5.34 -4.15 -14.28
C THR A 110 -6.23 -5.33 -14.63
N LEU A 111 -5.65 -6.49 -14.90
CA LEU A 111 -6.39 -7.73 -15.07
C LEU A 111 -6.81 -8.24 -13.69
N VAL A 112 -8.11 -8.45 -13.47
CA VAL A 112 -8.64 -9.10 -12.27
C VAL A 112 -9.33 -10.38 -12.71
N VAL A 113 -8.67 -11.50 -12.50
CA VAL A 113 -9.01 -12.76 -13.17
C VAL A 113 -8.85 -13.95 -12.25
N ARG A 114 -9.52 -15.05 -12.61
CA ARG A 114 -9.38 -16.37 -12.02
C ARG A 114 -8.86 -17.36 -13.05
N GLU A 115 -7.92 -18.20 -12.63
CA GLU A 115 -7.50 -19.39 -13.36
C GLU A 115 -8.35 -20.60 -12.96
N TYR A 116 -8.79 -21.37 -13.95
CA TYR A 116 -9.55 -22.60 -13.78
C TYR A 116 -8.65 -23.83 -13.96
N ALA A 117 -9.15 -25.00 -13.54
CA ALA A 117 -8.39 -26.25 -13.58
C ALA A 117 -7.97 -26.69 -14.99
N ASP A 118 -8.63 -26.21 -16.04
CA ASP A 118 -8.27 -26.45 -17.44
C ASP A 118 -7.21 -25.46 -17.97
N GLY A 119 -6.71 -24.57 -17.13
CA GLY A 119 -5.76 -23.50 -17.47
C GLY A 119 -6.42 -22.24 -18.04
N SER A 120 -7.73 -22.27 -18.32
CA SER A 120 -8.45 -21.11 -18.84
C SER A 120 -8.54 -20.00 -17.78
N VAL A 121 -8.63 -18.76 -18.25
CA VAL A 121 -8.67 -17.57 -17.39
C VAL A 121 -9.90 -16.74 -17.73
N LYS A 122 -10.67 -16.34 -16.70
CA LYS A 122 -11.83 -15.45 -16.86
C LYS A 122 -11.83 -14.35 -15.82
N GLY A 123 -12.41 -13.21 -16.16
CA GLY A 123 -12.55 -12.08 -15.25
C GLY A 123 -12.77 -10.79 -16.03
N VAL A 124 -12.12 -9.72 -15.59
CA VAL A 124 -12.31 -8.38 -16.16
C VAL A 124 -10.99 -7.64 -16.30
N LEU A 125 -10.91 -6.80 -17.33
CA LEU A 125 -9.92 -5.75 -17.42
C LEU A 125 -10.49 -4.51 -16.72
N MET A 126 -9.78 -4.03 -15.71
CA MET A 126 -10.09 -2.80 -14.98
C MET A 126 -9.05 -1.73 -15.31
N ARG A 127 -9.42 -0.46 -15.11
CA ARG A 127 -8.51 0.70 -15.10
C ARG A 127 -8.41 1.26 -13.70
N GLN A 128 -7.18 1.47 -13.22
CA GLN A 128 -6.93 1.78 -11.82
C GLN A 128 -6.71 3.28 -11.55
N ALA A 129 -7.59 3.90 -10.76
CA ALA A 129 -7.36 5.24 -10.23
C ALA A 129 -6.65 5.24 -8.85
N ARG A 130 -6.64 4.12 -8.10
CA ARG A 130 -6.02 4.03 -6.76
C ARG A 130 -5.27 2.72 -6.54
N SER A 131 -4.06 2.78 -5.96
CA SER A 131 -3.17 1.63 -5.71
C SER A 131 -3.74 0.61 -4.73
N TYR A 132 -4.51 1.02 -3.71
CA TYR A 132 -4.96 0.13 -2.62
C TYR A 132 -6.26 -0.66 -2.89
N THR A 133 -6.98 -0.38 -4.00
CA THR A 133 -8.28 -1.01 -4.29
C THR A 133 -8.18 -2.54 -4.37
N TYR A 134 -7.11 -3.07 -4.97
CA TYR A 134 -6.97 -4.51 -5.14
C TYR A 134 -6.75 -5.23 -3.81
N VAL A 135 -5.99 -4.63 -2.89
CA VAL A 135 -5.71 -5.23 -1.57
C VAL A 135 -7.02 -5.44 -0.82
N GLY A 136 -7.88 -4.40 -0.76
CA GLY A 136 -9.22 -4.50 -0.18
C GLY A 136 -10.08 -5.56 -0.87
N PHE A 137 -10.15 -5.52 -2.21
CA PHE A 137 -10.92 -6.51 -2.98
C PHE A 137 -10.48 -7.95 -2.69
N THR A 138 -9.19 -8.22 -2.68
CA THR A 138 -8.66 -9.58 -2.40
C THR A 138 -8.84 -10.01 -0.96
N ALA A 139 -8.97 -9.09 0.00
CA ALA A 139 -9.29 -9.39 1.39
C ALA A 139 -10.77 -9.74 1.58
N ASP A 140 -11.65 -9.07 0.83
CA ASP A 140 -13.10 -9.26 0.91
C ASP A 140 -13.55 -10.58 0.30
N TYR A 141 -12.88 -11.07 -0.76
CA TYR A 141 -13.28 -12.28 -1.48
C TYR A 141 -12.14 -13.30 -1.53
N VAL A 142 -12.10 -14.28 -0.63
CA VAL A 142 -10.97 -15.23 -0.54
C VAL A 142 -11.37 -16.66 -0.86
N GLU A 143 -12.64 -17.02 -0.60
CA GLU A 143 -13.14 -18.35 -0.89
C GLU A 143 -13.49 -18.48 -2.39
N PRO A 144 -13.33 -19.67 -3.00
CA PRO A 144 -13.57 -19.85 -4.42
C PRO A 144 -14.94 -19.37 -4.92
N GLU A 145 -15.99 -19.53 -4.13
CA GLU A 145 -17.35 -19.06 -4.42
C GLU A 145 -17.54 -17.54 -4.26
N GLU A 146 -16.82 -16.94 -3.30
CA GLU A 146 -16.79 -15.49 -3.10
C GLU A 146 -16.12 -14.82 -4.31
N VAL A 147 -15.01 -15.40 -4.77
CA VAL A 147 -14.26 -14.96 -5.96
C VAL A 147 -15.13 -15.02 -7.21
N GLU A 148 -15.86 -16.12 -7.44
CA GLU A 148 -16.80 -16.20 -8.58
C GLU A 148 -17.86 -15.11 -8.52
N THR A 149 -18.41 -14.87 -7.34
CA THR A 149 -19.45 -13.85 -7.12
C THR A 149 -18.90 -12.46 -7.39
N ALA A 150 -17.69 -12.19 -6.91
CA ALA A 150 -17.00 -10.92 -7.09
C ALA A 150 -16.67 -10.66 -8.57
N LEU A 151 -16.14 -11.65 -9.29
CA LEU A 151 -15.85 -11.53 -10.72
C LEU A 151 -17.12 -11.36 -11.55
N LYS A 152 -18.22 -12.03 -11.20
CA LYS A 152 -19.53 -11.81 -11.84
C LYS A 152 -20.06 -10.40 -11.58
N MET A 153 -19.90 -9.88 -10.37
CA MET A 153 -20.27 -8.51 -10.02
C MET A 153 -19.46 -7.52 -10.86
N LEU A 154 -18.14 -7.67 -10.93
CA LEU A 154 -17.29 -6.81 -11.77
C LEU A 154 -17.67 -6.95 -13.26
N GLY A 155 -17.96 -8.15 -13.74
CA GLY A 155 -18.41 -8.41 -15.10
C GLY A 155 -19.80 -7.85 -15.41
N ALA A 156 -20.67 -7.66 -14.42
CA ALA A 156 -21.99 -7.06 -14.61
C ALA A 156 -21.94 -5.52 -14.74
N LEU A 157 -20.80 -4.89 -14.41
CA LEU A 157 -20.62 -3.46 -14.60
C LEU A 157 -20.68 -3.11 -16.10
N ALA A 158 -21.28 -1.97 -16.41
CA ALA A 158 -21.20 -1.40 -17.75
C ALA A 158 -19.75 -0.96 -18.04
N PRO A 159 -19.33 -0.88 -19.32
CA PRO A 159 -18.04 -0.30 -19.66
C PRO A 159 -17.88 1.10 -19.05
N ARG A 160 -16.74 1.31 -18.40
CA ARG A 160 -16.34 2.50 -17.62
C ARG A 160 -17.17 2.75 -16.35
N GLN A 161 -18.03 1.83 -15.93
CA GLN A 161 -18.66 1.91 -14.63
C GLN A 161 -17.65 1.64 -13.51
N LYS A 162 -17.78 2.39 -12.42
CA LYS A 162 -16.87 2.42 -11.28
C LYS A 162 -17.15 1.31 -10.26
N TYR A 163 -16.09 0.80 -9.65
CA TYR A 163 -16.09 -0.04 -8.45
C TYR A 163 -14.88 0.34 -7.56
N CYS A 164 -15.11 0.97 -6.41
CA CYS A 164 -14.06 1.29 -5.41
C CYS A 164 -12.76 1.90 -6.00
N GLY A 165 -12.87 2.79 -6.99
CA GLY A 165 -11.72 3.43 -7.66
C GLY A 165 -11.13 2.65 -8.86
N TRP A 166 -11.67 1.48 -9.17
CA TRP A 166 -11.52 0.82 -10.46
C TRP A 166 -12.65 1.18 -11.41
N PHE A 167 -12.39 1.08 -12.72
CA PHE A 167 -13.39 1.23 -13.77
C PHE A 167 -13.31 0.06 -14.73
N LYS A 168 -14.45 -0.55 -15.07
CA LYS A 168 -14.45 -1.67 -16.02
C LYS A 168 -14.04 -1.19 -17.41
N ASP A 169 -13.14 -1.91 -18.05
CA ASP A 169 -12.81 -1.72 -19.46
C ASP A 169 -13.57 -2.77 -20.30
N SER A 170 -13.29 -4.04 -20.06
CA SER A 170 -13.81 -5.17 -20.82
C SER A 170 -13.86 -6.46 -20.01
N ASP A 171 -14.68 -7.41 -20.42
CA ASP A 171 -14.67 -8.78 -19.89
C ASP A 171 -13.54 -9.59 -20.53
N ILE A 172 -12.97 -10.51 -19.76
CA ILE A 172 -11.87 -11.37 -20.19
C ILE A 172 -12.34 -12.82 -20.18
N ALA A 173 -12.12 -13.51 -21.29
CA ALA A 173 -12.17 -14.97 -21.39
C ALA A 173 -11.05 -15.42 -22.33
N ALA A 174 -10.09 -16.16 -21.81
CA ALA A 174 -8.91 -16.60 -22.54
C ALA A 174 -8.55 -18.05 -22.18
N GLU A 175 -7.84 -18.73 -23.07
CA GLU A 175 -7.37 -20.10 -22.86
C GLU A 175 -6.21 -20.22 -21.86
N SER A 176 -5.51 -19.11 -21.60
CA SER A 176 -4.44 -19.01 -20.59
C SER A 176 -4.25 -17.58 -20.10
N LEU A 177 -3.43 -17.41 -19.06
CA LEU A 177 -3.03 -16.09 -18.55
C LEU A 177 -2.21 -15.31 -19.60
N GLU A 178 -1.31 -15.96 -20.32
CA GLU A 178 -0.50 -15.36 -21.38
C GLU A 178 -1.36 -14.86 -22.54
N ALA A 179 -2.42 -15.61 -22.89
CA ALA A 179 -3.39 -15.19 -23.89
C ALA A 179 -4.19 -13.96 -23.41
N ALA A 180 -4.66 -13.96 -22.16
CA ALA A 180 -5.34 -12.80 -21.55
C ALA A 180 -4.44 -11.55 -21.52
N ILE A 181 -3.16 -11.73 -21.16
CA ILE A 181 -2.16 -10.66 -21.21
C ILE A 181 -1.94 -10.21 -22.65
N SER A 182 -1.85 -11.10 -23.63
CA SER A 182 -1.55 -10.70 -25.02
C SER A 182 -2.71 -9.94 -25.68
N MET A 183 -3.96 -10.29 -25.35
CA MET A 183 -5.13 -9.71 -26.02
C MET A 183 -5.68 -8.42 -25.41
N THR A 184 -5.24 -8.06 -24.20
CA THR A 184 -5.73 -6.86 -23.48
C THR A 184 -4.87 -5.63 -23.77
N ALA A 185 -5.34 -4.43 -23.42
CA ALA A 185 -4.55 -3.21 -23.56
C ALA A 185 -3.45 -3.11 -22.49
N GLU A 186 -2.34 -2.46 -22.82
CA GLU A 186 -1.22 -2.12 -21.92
C GLU A 186 -1.13 -0.61 -21.67
N SER A 187 -0.40 -0.21 -20.62
CA SER A 187 -0.05 1.19 -20.39
C SER A 187 0.86 1.70 -21.53
N PRO A 188 1.05 3.03 -21.69
CA PRO A 188 1.98 3.56 -22.68
C PRO A 188 3.42 3.04 -22.52
N GLY A 189 3.85 2.75 -21.28
CA GLY A 189 5.13 2.14 -20.97
C GLY A 189 5.21 0.63 -21.25
N GLY A 190 4.13 0.01 -21.74
CA GLY A 190 4.07 -1.42 -22.01
C GLY A 190 3.83 -2.29 -20.78
N GLN A 191 3.14 -1.77 -19.76
CA GLN A 191 2.95 -2.49 -18.49
C GLN A 191 1.48 -2.81 -18.21
N LYS A 192 1.25 -3.88 -17.43
CA LYS A 192 -0.08 -4.26 -16.91
C LYS A 192 0.04 -4.78 -15.49
N PHE A 193 -0.93 -4.44 -14.65
CA PHE A 193 -1.09 -5.10 -13.36
C PHE A 193 -1.93 -6.36 -13.55
N VAL A 194 -1.58 -7.42 -12.85
CA VAL A 194 -2.33 -8.68 -12.83
C VAL A 194 -2.69 -8.98 -11.39
N VAL A 195 -3.96 -9.29 -11.15
CA VAL A 195 -4.52 -9.80 -9.90
C VAL A 195 -5.21 -11.12 -10.26
N LEU A 196 -4.56 -12.23 -9.90
CA LEU A 196 -4.92 -13.57 -10.32
C LEU A 196 -5.36 -14.40 -9.12
N TYR A 197 -6.57 -14.94 -9.14
CA TYR A 197 -6.94 -16.03 -8.24
C TYR A 197 -6.52 -17.36 -8.86
N ARG A 198 -5.62 -18.09 -8.18
CA ARG A 198 -5.17 -19.41 -8.59
C ARG A 198 -5.23 -20.35 -7.39
N ASP A 199 -5.76 -21.55 -7.62
CA ASP A 199 -5.98 -22.59 -6.63
C ASP A 199 -6.86 -22.11 -5.45
N ILE A 200 -6.23 -21.54 -4.42
CA ILE A 200 -6.85 -21.21 -3.13
C ILE A 200 -6.56 -19.77 -2.67
N GLU A 201 -5.96 -18.93 -3.52
CA GLU A 201 -5.54 -17.59 -3.13
C GLU A 201 -5.36 -16.60 -4.29
N TRP A 202 -5.21 -15.32 -3.92
CA TRP A 202 -4.86 -14.24 -4.83
C TRP A 202 -3.35 -14.00 -4.92
N PHE A 203 -2.90 -13.82 -6.15
CA PHE A 203 -1.57 -13.35 -6.50
C PHE A 203 -1.65 -12.00 -7.21
N SER A 204 -0.62 -11.19 -7.08
CA SER A 204 -0.45 -9.97 -7.85
C SER A 204 0.92 -9.85 -8.48
N GLY A 205 1.02 -9.10 -9.57
CA GLY A 205 2.28 -8.85 -10.24
C GLY A 205 2.15 -7.80 -11.34
N ILE A 206 3.28 -7.24 -11.76
CA ILE A 206 3.36 -6.36 -12.92
C ILE A 206 3.96 -7.16 -14.07
N TRP A 207 3.23 -7.25 -15.18
CA TRP A 207 3.78 -7.74 -16.43
C TRP A 207 4.37 -6.58 -17.23
N ASN A 208 5.58 -6.77 -17.73
CA ASN A 208 6.30 -5.80 -18.56
C ASN A 208 6.48 -6.34 -19.99
N ASN A 209 6.05 -5.57 -20.97
CA ASN A 209 6.16 -5.91 -22.37
C ASN A 209 7.65 -6.04 -22.77
N PRO A 210 8.09 -7.24 -23.21
CA PRO A 210 9.48 -7.48 -23.59
C PRO A 210 10.02 -6.55 -24.70
N THR A 211 9.13 -5.99 -25.51
CA THR A 211 9.50 -5.14 -26.65
C THR A 211 9.59 -3.66 -26.33
N LYS A 212 9.02 -3.22 -25.19
CA LYS A 212 8.95 -1.81 -24.81
C LYS A 212 9.79 -1.45 -23.58
N ASP A 213 10.09 -2.43 -22.74
CA ASP A 213 10.95 -2.25 -21.57
C ASP A 213 12.18 -3.13 -21.71
N ALA A 214 13.33 -2.54 -22.06
CA ALA A 214 14.57 -3.29 -22.25
C ALA A 214 15.21 -3.72 -20.92
N LEU A 215 14.84 -3.10 -19.79
CA LEU A 215 15.42 -3.38 -18.48
C LEU A 215 14.63 -4.49 -17.75
N LEU A 216 13.30 -4.47 -17.87
CA LEU A 216 12.40 -5.41 -17.20
C LEU A 216 11.63 -6.32 -18.17
N GLY A 217 11.96 -6.27 -19.46
CA GLY A 217 11.26 -6.99 -20.50
C GLY A 217 11.15 -8.49 -20.24
N GLY A 218 9.93 -9.01 -20.22
CA GLY A 218 9.67 -10.43 -19.96
C GLY A 218 9.73 -10.84 -18.49
N THR A 219 9.97 -9.91 -17.57
CA THR A 219 9.80 -10.18 -16.14
C THR A 219 8.31 -10.18 -15.81
N PHE A 220 7.86 -11.29 -15.22
CA PHE A 220 6.52 -11.42 -14.68
C PHE A 220 6.56 -12.43 -13.54
N SER A 221 6.61 -11.92 -12.32
CA SER A 221 6.53 -12.71 -11.09
C SER A 221 5.23 -12.40 -10.38
N LEU A 222 4.54 -13.46 -9.99
CA LEU A 222 3.33 -13.37 -9.19
C LEU A 222 3.69 -13.59 -7.71
N THR A 223 3.28 -12.65 -6.87
CA THR A 223 3.49 -12.68 -5.42
C THR A 223 2.15 -12.87 -4.73
N SER A 224 2.08 -13.68 -3.68
CA SER A 224 0.86 -13.83 -2.90
C SER A 224 0.45 -12.49 -2.28
N VAL A 225 -0.78 -12.06 -2.55
CA VAL A 225 -1.32 -10.80 -2.01
C VAL A 225 -1.47 -10.89 -0.50
N ALA A 226 -1.96 -12.04 0.00
CA ALA A 226 -2.18 -12.25 1.42
C ALA A 226 -0.88 -12.40 2.22
N ASP A 227 0.17 -12.98 1.61
CA ASP A 227 1.46 -13.08 2.30
C ASP A 227 2.18 -11.74 2.33
N PHE A 228 2.07 -10.92 1.27
CA PHE A 228 2.74 -9.63 1.21
C PHE A 228 2.01 -8.55 2.03
N HIS A 229 0.68 -8.42 1.88
CA HIS A 229 -0.12 -7.38 2.53
C HIS A 229 -0.79 -7.81 3.84
N GLY A 230 -0.68 -9.08 4.24
CA GLY A 230 -1.34 -9.58 5.44
C GLY A 230 -2.87 -9.62 5.33
N THR A 231 -3.42 -9.76 4.12
CA THR A 231 -4.87 -9.86 3.93
C THR A 231 -5.42 -11.22 4.37
N ARG A 232 -6.76 -11.28 4.49
CA ARG A 232 -7.50 -12.49 4.82
C ARG A 232 -7.15 -13.63 3.86
N VAL A 233 -7.12 -14.86 4.37
CA VAL A 233 -6.98 -16.07 3.54
C VAL A 233 -8.17 -17.01 3.59
N SER A 234 -8.34 -17.77 2.50
CA SER A 234 -9.28 -18.88 2.41
C SER A 234 -9.05 -19.92 3.51
N ARG A 235 -10.11 -20.64 3.88
CA ARG A 235 -10.02 -21.75 4.84
C ARG A 235 -9.00 -22.79 4.40
N ALA A 236 -8.94 -23.08 3.10
CA ALA A 236 -7.99 -24.03 2.54
C ALA A 236 -6.54 -23.56 2.71
N LYS A 237 -6.22 -22.30 2.36
CA LYS A 237 -4.87 -21.74 2.54
C LYS A 237 -4.48 -21.65 4.01
N ARG A 238 -5.41 -21.28 4.89
CA ARG A 238 -5.19 -21.25 6.33
C ARG A 238 -4.83 -22.63 6.89
N ALA A 239 -5.50 -23.68 6.44
CA ALA A 239 -5.24 -25.04 6.88
C ALA A 239 -3.86 -25.57 6.41
N SER A 240 -3.34 -25.06 5.30
CA SER A 240 -1.99 -25.40 4.81
C SER A 240 -0.88 -24.56 5.43
N ARG A 241 -1.20 -23.43 6.08
CA ARG A 241 -0.19 -22.53 6.67
C ARG A 241 0.45 -23.15 7.93
N PRO A 242 1.77 -22.99 8.12
CA PRO A 242 2.46 -23.46 9.30
C PRO A 242 1.98 -22.70 10.56
N GLY A 243 1.82 -23.42 11.66
CA GLY A 243 1.58 -22.83 12.97
C GLY A 243 2.87 -22.43 13.69
N LEU A 244 2.73 -22.10 14.97
CA LEU A 244 3.84 -21.56 15.79
C LEU A 244 4.82 -22.61 16.34
N VAL A 245 4.66 -23.90 16.03
CA VAL A 245 5.49 -24.97 16.62
C VAL A 245 6.97 -24.75 16.34
N GLU A 246 7.34 -24.54 15.07
CA GLU A 246 8.76 -24.34 14.70
C GLU A 246 9.26 -22.96 15.15
N VAL A 247 8.40 -21.94 15.16
CA VAL A 247 8.75 -20.60 15.66
C VAL A 247 9.16 -20.66 17.14
N ARG A 248 8.40 -21.37 17.98
CA ARG A 248 8.72 -21.57 19.40
C ARG A 248 10.00 -22.36 19.62
N LYS A 249 10.30 -23.31 18.73
CA LYS A 249 11.53 -24.10 18.81
C LYS A 249 12.77 -23.29 18.49
N ASN A 250 12.64 -22.31 17.58
CA ASN A 250 13.77 -21.53 17.05
C ASN A 250 13.92 -20.15 17.70
N MET A 251 13.02 -19.73 18.60
CA MET A 251 13.19 -18.48 19.34
C MET A 251 14.48 -18.51 20.18
N ALA A 252 15.19 -17.40 20.25
CA ALA A 252 16.44 -17.33 21.01
C ALA A 252 16.18 -17.43 22.52
N ILE A 253 15.13 -16.74 22.98
CA ILE A 253 14.62 -16.78 24.36
C ILE A 253 13.10 -16.62 24.35
N SER A 254 12.44 -17.09 25.40
CA SER A 254 11.03 -16.76 25.65
C SER A 254 10.88 -15.29 26.04
N GLY A 255 9.91 -14.61 25.44
CA GLY A 255 9.55 -13.24 25.74
C GLY A 255 8.91 -13.08 27.12
N SER A 256 9.23 -11.98 27.81
CA SER A 256 8.62 -11.61 29.09
C SER A 256 7.52 -10.58 28.88
N TYR A 257 6.26 -10.96 29.09
CA TYR A 257 5.13 -10.04 28.97
C TYR A 257 5.20 -8.87 29.96
N SER A 258 5.80 -9.06 31.13
CA SER A 258 6.08 -7.96 32.05
C SER A 258 7.08 -6.95 31.49
N ALA A 259 8.09 -7.41 30.74
CA ALA A 259 9.05 -6.51 30.08
C ALA A 259 8.38 -5.73 28.94
N LEU A 260 7.56 -6.41 28.11
CA LEU A 260 6.77 -5.74 27.09
C LEU A 260 5.82 -4.70 27.70
N ARG A 261 5.09 -5.06 28.76
CA ARG A 261 4.23 -4.11 29.50
C ARG A 261 5.00 -2.94 30.08
N ALA A 262 6.21 -3.16 30.61
CA ALA A 262 7.05 -2.09 31.12
C ALA A 262 7.44 -1.09 30.02
N ALA A 263 7.82 -1.57 28.83
CA ALA A 263 8.08 -0.72 27.67
C ALA A 263 6.83 0.06 27.22
N LEU A 264 5.67 -0.62 27.12
CA LEU A 264 4.40 0.01 26.73
C LEU A 264 3.93 1.08 27.73
N ASN A 265 4.18 0.91 29.03
CA ASN A 265 3.83 1.90 30.06
C ASN A 265 4.66 3.19 30.00
N LEU A 266 5.74 3.21 29.23
CA LEU A 266 6.53 4.42 28.99
C LEU A 266 5.94 5.29 27.85
N LEU A 267 4.96 4.77 27.12
CA LEU A 267 4.19 5.53 26.13
C LEU A 267 3.08 6.33 26.82
N THR A 268 2.91 7.59 26.43
CA THR A 268 1.94 8.53 27.02
C THR A 268 0.89 9.02 26.02
N ASP A 269 -0.27 9.45 26.52
CA ASP A 269 -1.51 9.74 25.76
C ASP A 269 -1.49 10.97 24.85
N THR A 270 -0.41 11.75 24.84
CA THR A 270 -0.47 13.14 24.34
C THR A 270 -0.20 13.29 22.84
N VAL A 271 0.70 12.50 22.24
CA VAL A 271 1.00 12.47 20.79
C VAL A 271 1.73 11.15 20.47
N PRO A 272 1.55 10.50 19.30
CA PRO A 272 2.47 9.46 18.86
C PRO A 272 3.89 10.03 18.80
N TRP A 273 4.77 9.49 19.64
CA TRP A 273 6.17 9.88 19.75
C TRP A 273 6.92 9.67 18.43
N SER A 274 6.50 8.68 17.64
CA SER A 274 6.96 8.49 16.26
C SER A 274 6.82 9.73 15.36
N LYS A 275 5.85 10.61 15.61
CA LYS A 275 5.65 11.85 14.80
C LYS A 275 6.60 12.98 15.19
N ILE A 276 7.37 12.81 16.26
CA ILE A 276 8.33 13.81 16.75
C ILE A 276 9.73 13.32 16.39
N LYS A 277 10.39 14.03 15.47
CA LYS A 277 11.80 13.73 15.11
C LYS A 277 12.67 13.79 16.37
N GLN A 278 13.24 12.65 16.74
CA GLN A 278 14.04 12.47 17.95
C GLN A 278 15.10 11.39 17.72
N ASP A 279 15.91 11.12 18.74
CA ASP A 279 16.74 9.92 18.77
C ASP A 279 15.89 8.73 19.22
N TYR A 280 15.44 7.91 18.26
CA TYR A 280 14.50 6.83 18.54
C TYR A 280 15.15 5.68 19.35
N GLU A 281 16.46 5.44 19.22
CA GLU A 281 17.20 4.47 20.02
C GLU A 281 17.26 4.86 21.50
N ALA A 282 17.28 6.19 21.75
CA ALA A 282 17.28 6.74 23.10
C ALA A 282 15.88 6.84 23.72
N ASN A 283 14.81 6.57 22.95
CA ASN A 283 13.45 6.58 23.48
C ASN A 283 13.29 5.55 24.59
N GLY A 284 12.69 5.95 25.71
CA GLY A 284 12.58 5.09 26.91
C GLY A 284 11.88 3.76 26.66
N ALA A 285 10.84 3.73 25.81
CA ALA A 285 10.09 2.51 25.50
C ALA A 285 10.95 1.54 24.66
N VAL A 286 11.61 2.04 23.61
CA VAL A 286 12.53 1.27 22.76
C VAL A 286 13.69 0.74 23.59
N LYS A 287 14.37 1.64 24.31
CA LYS A 287 15.51 1.32 25.17
C LYS A 287 15.15 0.27 26.21
N SER A 288 13.98 0.37 26.85
CA SER A 288 13.55 -0.57 27.88
C SER A 288 13.48 -2.01 27.36
N LEU A 289 12.96 -2.22 26.14
CA LEU A 289 12.84 -3.56 25.56
C LEU A 289 14.18 -4.08 25.02
N CYS A 290 14.99 -3.22 24.40
CA CYS A 290 16.35 -3.54 23.98
C CYS A 290 17.25 -3.92 25.18
N ASP A 291 17.18 -3.17 26.28
CA ASP A 291 17.93 -3.45 27.51
C ASP A 291 17.50 -4.78 28.12
N TRP A 292 16.20 -5.08 28.13
CA TRP A 292 15.70 -6.40 28.56
C TRP A 292 16.29 -7.52 27.68
N TRP A 293 16.28 -7.38 26.36
CA TRP A 293 16.88 -8.38 25.47
C TRP A 293 18.37 -8.55 25.74
N ASN A 294 19.13 -7.44 25.78
CA ASN A 294 20.57 -7.45 26.00
C ASN A 294 20.97 -8.04 27.36
N ALA A 295 20.08 -8.00 28.36
CA ALA A 295 20.32 -8.65 29.65
C ALA A 295 20.07 -10.16 29.64
N ASN A 296 19.21 -10.67 28.76
CA ASN A 296 18.67 -12.04 28.84
C ASN A 296 19.06 -12.96 27.67
N ALA A 297 19.34 -12.41 26.48
CA ALA A 297 19.69 -13.18 25.29
C ALA A 297 21.06 -13.89 25.44
N PRO A 298 21.39 -14.87 24.57
CA PRO A 298 22.74 -15.40 24.44
C PRO A 298 23.77 -14.30 24.16
N GLU A 299 25.00 -14.46 24.65
CA GLU A 299 26.04 -13.41 24.66
C GLU A 299 26.27 -12.77 23.28
N GLU A 300 26.33 -13.60 22.24
CA GLU A 300 26.53 -13.19 20.86
C GLU A 300 25.39 -12.35 20.27
N MET A 301 24.22 -12.30 20.93
CA MET A 301 23.02 -11.59 20.47
C MET A 301 22.71 -10.31 21.27
N ARG A 302 23.51 -9.96 22.30
CA ARG A 302 23.24 -8.85 23.25
C ARG A 302 23.59 -7.46 22.71
N PHE A 303 23.35 -7.22 21.43
CA PHE A 303 23.68 -5.96 20.75
C PHE A 303 22.45 -5.30 20.13
N ALA A 304 21.27 -5.50 20.72
CA ALA A 304 20.04 -4.88 20.23
C ALA A 304 20.03 -3.38 20.48
N GLY A 305 19.77 -2.60 19.42
CA GLY A 305 19.49 -1.16 19.46
C GLY A 305 18.12 -0.79 18.88
N ALA A 306 17.53 -1.70 18.10
CA ALA A 306 16.20 -1.58 17.52
C ALA A 306 15.52 -2.96 17.49
N PHE A 307 14.24 -3.00 17.13
CA PHE A 307 13.49 -4.24 16.92
C PHE A 307 12.28 -4.03 16.00
N ARG A 308 11.75 -5.14 15.46
CA ARG A 308 10.47 -5.19 14.76
C ARG A 308 9.44 -5.95 15.57
N VAL A 309 8.23 -5.42 15.60
CA VAL A 309 7.11 -5.97 16.38
C VAL A 309 6.12 -6.60 15.43
N TYR A 310 5.72 -7.83 15.75
CA TYR A 310 4.75 -8.59 14.97
C TYR A 310 3.72 -9.23 15.89
N ARG A 311 2.44 -9.13 15.55
CA ARG A 311 1.34 -9.76 16.29
C ARG A 311 0.82 -10.98 15.53
N TRP A 312 0.71 -12.13 16.20
CA TRP A 312 0.12 -13.32 15.60
C TRP A 312 -1.38 -13.12 15.36
N ASN A 313 -1.81 -13.36 14.12
CA ASN A 313 -3.20 -13.44 13.74
C ASN A 313 -3.58 -14.92 13.56
N PRO A 314 -4.32 -15.54 14.50
CA PRO A 314 -4.75 -16.92 14.38
C PRO A 314 -5.82 -17.11 13.30
N GLY A 315 -6.53 -16.04 12.93
CA GLY A 315 -7.50 -16.04 11.84
C GLY A 315 -6.85 -16.31 10.51
N ASP A 316 -5.67 -15.77 10.24
CA ASP A 316 -4.97 -15.97 8.97
C ASP A 316 -3.72 -16.84 9.09
N MET A 317 -3.30 -17.24 10.29
CA MET A 317 -2.07 -18.00 10.53
C MET A 317 -0.82 -17.26 10.03
N THR A 318 -0.76 -15.94 10.28
CA THR A 318 0.36 -15.08 9.91
C THR A 318 0.67 -14.09 11.03
N PHE A 319 1.88 -13.56 11.02
CA PHE A 319 2.25 -12.40 11.83
C PHE A 319 1.91 -11.11 11.08
N VAL A 320 1.16 -10.22 11.72
CA VAL A 320 0.86 -8.87 11.24
C VAL A 320 1.89 -7.93 11.82
N ALA A 321 2.54 -7.12 10.98
CA ALA A 321 3.53 -6.15 11.45
C ALA A 321 2.87 -5.04 12.29
N GLY A 322 3.61 -4.54 13.28
CA GLY A 322 3.21 -3.37 14.05
C GLY A 322 3.43 -2.05 13.30
N ASP A 323 4.26 -2.06 12.27
CA ASP A 323 4.44 -0.95 11.34
C ASP A 323 3.65 -1.20 10.05
N PRO A 324 2.80 -0.26 9.58
CA PRO A 324 2.04 -0.42 8.34
C PRO A 324 2.89 -0.48 7.06
N GLU A 325 4.16 -0.03 7.09
CA GLU A 325 5.05 -0.12 5.93
C GLU A 325 5.69 -1.52 5.79
N GLU A 326 5.63 -2.35 6.84
CA GLU A 326 6.20 -3.68 6.83
C GLU A 326 5.24 -4.77 6.33
N PRO A 327 5.77 -5.76 5.57
CA PRO A 327 4.96 -6.88 5.13
C PRO A 327 4.59 -7.81 6.29
N ALA A 328 3.47 -8.51 6.12
CA ALA A 328 3.13 -9.61 7.01
C ALA A 328 4.16 -10.75 6.90
N MET A 329 4.34 -11.51 7.98
CA MET A 329 5.34 -12.56 8.04
C MET A 329 4.72 -13.93 8.33
N GLN A 330 4.95 -14.91 7.46
CA GLN A 330 4.51 -16.29 7.71
C GLN A 330 5.31 -16.94 8.84
N ALA A 331 4.70 -17.92 9.53
CA ALA A 331 5.36 -18.58 10.66
C ALA A 331 6.67 -19.31 10.27
N ASN A 332 6.74 -19.93 9.09
CA ASN A 332 7.98 -20.53 8.60
C ASN A 332 9.08 -19.49 8.30
N VAL A 333 8.72 -18.28 7.85
CA VAL A 333 9.69 -17.19 7.67
C VAL A 333 10.17 -16.70 9.03
N ALA A 334 9.25 -16.46 9.96
CA ALA A 334 9.55 -16.08 11.34
C ALA A 334 10.47 -17.09 12.06
N ALA A 335 10.26 -18.39 11.84
CA ALA A 335 11.08 -19.45 12.42
C ALA A 335 12.55 -19.45 11.94
N ASN A 336 12.87 -18.71 10.88
CA ASN A 336 14.23 -18.57 10.34
C ASN A 336 14.91 -17.26 10.76
N LEU A 337 14.23 -16.39 11.51
CA LEU A 337 14.82 -15.18 12.06
C LEU A 337 15.95 -15.54 13.05
N ARG A 338 16.95 -14.66 13.13
CA ARG A 338 18.19 -14.94 13.85
C ARG A 338 18.18 -14.55 15.33
N SER A 339 17.47 -13.49 15.66
CA SER A 339 17.52 -12.85 16.99
C SER A 339 16.12 -12.40 17.39
N PHE A 340 15.24 -13.33 17.73
CA PHE A 340 13.86 -13.01 18.07
C PHE A 340 13.40 -13.71 19.36
N ALA A 341 12.36 -13.15 19.97
CA ALA A 341 11.63 -13.73 21.09
C ALA A 341 10.13 -13.78 20.78
N LEU A 342 9.45 -14.81 21.31
CA LEU A 342 7.99 -14.89 21.36
C LEU A 342 7.47 -14.57 22.76
N PHE A 343 6.62 -13.57 22.85
CA PHE A 343 5.91 -13.15 24.04
C PHE A 343 4.55 -13.82 24.04
N GLU A 344 4.34 -14.74 24.98
CA GLU A 344 3.11 -15.51 25.14
C GLU A 344 2.66 -15.49 26.61
N GLU A 345 1.40 -15.12 26.86
CA GLU A 345 0.77 -15.16 28.18
C GLU A 345 -0.73 -15.46 27.98
N VAL A 346 -1.33 -16.24 28.89
CA VAL A 346 -2.75 -16.60 28.81
C VAL A 346 -3.60 -15.33 28.81
N GLY A 347 -4.49 -15.20 27.82
CA GLY A 347 -5.35 -14.02 27.66
C GLY A 347 -4.67 -12.82 26.99
N GLN A 348 -3.41 -12.95 26.55
CA GLN A 348 -2.69 -11.93 25.79
C GLN A 348 -2.46 -12.41 24.34
N PRO A 349 -2.39 -11.50 23.35
CA PRO A 349 -2.12 -11.88 21.95
C PRO A 349 -0.68 -12.39 21.79
N THR A 350 -0.39 -13.46 21.06
CA THR A 350 1.03 -13.84 20.83
C THR A 350 1.77 -12.73 20.04
N VAL A 351 2.89 -12.24 20.58
CA VAL A 351 3.73 -11.20 19.95
C VAL A 351 5.12 -11.76 19.66
N LEU A 352 5.62 -11.57 18.44
CA LEU A 352 7.01 -11.79 18.06
C LEU A 352 7.74 -10.46 18.04
N VAL A 353 8.93 -10.42 18.66
CA VAL A 353 9.84 -9.27 18.55
C VAL A 353 11.16 -9.74 17.94
N TRP A 354 11.51 -9.17 16.79
CA TRP A 354 12.76 -9.42 16.10
C TRP A 354 13.75 -8.31 16.40
N PHE A 355 14.82 -8.62 17.14
CA PHE A 355 15.81 -7.66 17.59
C PHE A 355 16.91 -7.43 16.55
N LEU A 356 17.24 -6.16 16.33
CA LEU A 356 18.20 -5.67 15.35
C LEU A 356 19.29 -4.88 16.05
N ARG A 357 20.45 -4.76 15.41
CA ARG A 357 21.48 -3.82 15.87
C ARG A 357 21.02 -2.39 15.65
N GLY A 358 21.58 -1.48 16.44
CA GLY A 358 21.36 -0.05 16.26
C GLY A 358 22.09 0.52 15.03
N ARG A 359 21.74 1.75 14.67
CA ARG A 359 22.24 2.53 13.52
C ARG A 359 23.76 2.56 13.40
N ALA A 360 24.48 2.51 14.53
CA ALA A 360 25.95 2.51 14.56
C ALA A 360 26.59 1.29 13.87
N PHE A 361 25.80 0.25 13.59
CA PHE A 361 26.22 -0.97 12.90
C PHE A 361 25.71 -1.07 11.46
N ASN A 362 24.84 -0.16 11.03
CA ASN A 362 24.37 -0.13 9.64
C ASN A 362 25.55 0.16 8.72
N ALA A 363 25.51 -0.41 7.51
CA ALA A 363 26.60 -0.28 6.54
C ALA A 363 26.03 0.02 5.16
N GLU A 364 26.73 0.87 4.40
CA GLU A 364 26.41 1.07 2.98
C GLU A 364 26.88 -0.13 2.16
N GLU A 365 25.99 -0.71 1.37
CA GLU A 365 26.31 -1.75 0.40
C GLU A 365 25.46 -1.57 -0.85
N SER A 366 26.05 -1.73 -2.04
CA SER A 366 25.31 -1.75 -3.31
C SER A 366 24.39 -0.54 -3.59
N GLY A 367 24.67 0.63 -3.02
CA GLY A 367 23.86 1.85 -3.17
C GLY A 367 22.63 1.92 -2.26
N GLY A 368 22.55 1.03 -1.26
CA GLY A 368 21.58 1.02 -0.18
C GLY A 368 22.26 0.88 1.20
N THR A 369 21.45 0.62 2.22
CA THR A 369 21.87 0.44 3.61
C THR A 369 21.48 -0.94 4.10
N VAL A 370 22.48 -1.71 4.54
CA VAL A 370 22.30 -3.03 5.14
C VAL A 370 22.06 -2.91 6.64
N ILE A 371 20.97 -3.52 7.09
CA ILE A 371 20.59 -3.67 8.49
C ILE A 371 21.05 -5.02 9.01
N PHE A 372 21.45 -5.09 10.27
CA PHE A 372 21.94 -6.31 10.90
C PHE A 372 21.02 -6.79 12.01
N SER A 373 20.79 -8.11 12.07
CA SER A 373 20.18 -8.76 13.24
C SER A 373 21.05 -8.54 14.48
N ALA A 374 20.48 -8.59 15.69
CA ALA A 374 21.23 -8.33 16.93
C ALA A 374 22.47 -9.24 17.10
N ASN A 375 22.44 -10.44 16.49
CA ASN A 375 23.59 -11.36 16.45
C ASN A 375 24.71 -10.97 15.45
N GLY A 376 24.54 -9.88 14.69
CA GLY A 376 25.51 -9.37 13.71
C GLY A 376 25.41 -9.95 12.30
N VAL A 377 24.43 -10.81 12.02
CA VAL A 377 24.19 -11.32 10.65
C VAL A 377 23.36 -10.30 9.86
N PRO A 378 23.66 -10.05 8.57
CA PRO A 378 22.82 -9.22 7.71
C PRO A 378 21.36 -9.68 7.73
N ALA A 379 20.45 -8.73 7.95
CA ALA A 379 19.01 -8.95 8.02
C ALA A 379 18.34 -8.65 6.68
N TYR A 380 18.48 -7.42 6.20
CA TYR A 380 17.93 -6.94 4.93
C TYR A 380 18.67 -5.68 4.46
N ASP A 381 18.43 -5.31 3.22
CA ASP A 381 18.95 -4.11 2.55
C ASP A 381 17.80 -3.15 2.24
N LEU A 382 18.04 -1.86 2.45
CA LEU A 382 17.12 -0.77 2.17
C LEU A 382 17.70 0.10 1.05
N ALA A 383 16.87 0.45 0.08
CA ALA A 383 17.22 1.41 -0.97
C ALA A 383 17.20 2.88 -0.45
N GLN A 384 17.83 3.12 0.70
CA GLN A 384 17.95 4.40 1.38
C GLN A 384 19.39 4.64 1.82
N SER A 385 19.76 5.92 1.99
CA SER A 385 21.08 6.30 2.50
C SER A 385 21.24 5.98 3.99
N LEU A 386 22.50 5.86 4.44
CA LEU A 386 22.81 5.54 5.83
C LEU A 386 22.30 6.64 6.78
N GLU A 387 22.34 7.90 6.35
CA GLU A 387 21.90 9.05 7.15
C GLU A 387 20.38 9.13 7.33
N GLU A 388 19.61 8.58 6.39
CA GLU A 388 18.15 8.57 6.42
C GLU A 388 17.58 7.34 7.15
N THR A 389 18.41 6.32 7.36
CA THR A 389 17.99 5.04 7.92
C THR A 389 18.00 5.06 9.45
N ASP A 390 16.82 5.00 10.07
CA ASP A 390 16.65 4.87 11.53
C ASP A 390 15.64 3.78 11.88
N GLU A 391 16.14 2.56 12.09
CA GLU A 391 15.30 1.39 12.35
C GLU A 391 14.59 1.45 13.71
N ALA A 392 15.08 2.27 14.65
CA ALA A 392 14.44 2.44 15.95
C ALA A 392 13.12 3.23 15.84
N TYR A 393 12.95 4.03 14.78
CA TYR A 393 11.67 4.66 14.43
C TYR A 393 10.54 3.61 14.35
N TYR A 394 10.75 2.57 13.55
CA TYR A 394 9.76 1.50 13.34
C TYR A 394 9.58 0.61 14.58
N SER A 395 10.60 0.54 15.45
CA SER A 395 10.46 -0.10 16.77
C SER A 395 9.42 0.63 17.63
N LEU A 396 9.47 1.96 17.61
CA LEU A 396 8.53 2.81 18.34
C LEU A 396 7.13 2.76 17.74
N VAL A 397 7.00 2.83 16.41
CA VAL A 397 5.72 2.66 15.70
C VAL A 397 5.05 1.34 16.10
N GLY A 398 5.81 0.24 16.08
CA GLY A 398 5.29 -1.07 16.48
C GLY A 398 4.83 -1.16 17.95
N LEU A 399 5.52 -0.48 18.88
CA LEU A 399 5.07 -0.40 20.28
C LEU A 399 3.81 0.46 20.43
N GLU A 400 3.72 1.59 19.72
CA GLU A 400 2.53 2.45 19.72
C GLU A 400 1.30 1.69 19.22
N GLU A 401 1.44 0.91 18.15
CA GLU A 401 0.36 0.10 17.61
C GLU A 401 -0.10 -0.98 18.62
N LEU A 402 0.83 -1.68 19.28
CA LEU A 402 0.48 -2.61 20.35
C LEU A 402 -0.25 -1.93 21.51
N TRP A 403 0.18 -0.74 21.90
CA TRP A 403 -0.39 0.03 22.99
C TRP A 403 -1.84 0.48 22.71
N VAL A 404 -2.10 0.96 21.49
CA VAL A 404 -3.47 1.31 21.05
C VAL A 404 -4.38 0.08 21.09
N ASN A 405 -3.92 -1.05 20.54
CA ASN A 405 -4.68 -2.30 20.50
C ASN A 405 -5.00 -2.86 21.91
N ALA A 406 -4.04 -2.77 22.84
CA ALA A 406 -4.23 -3.21 24.23
C ALA A 406 -5.35 -2.44 24.94
N ARG A 407 -5.46 -1.13 24.66
CA ARG A 407 -6.48 -0.25 25.25
C ARG A 407 -7.88 -0.42 24.67
N MET A 408 -7.99 -0.64 23.36
CA MET A 408 -9.29 -0.91 22.75
C MET A 408 -9.90 -2.22 23.29
N SER A 409 -9.06 -3.19 23.63
CA SER A 409 -9.50 -4.47 24.19
C SER A 409 -10.03 -4.33 25.63
N THR A 410 -9.44 -3.44 26.44
CA THR A 410 -9.95 -3.13 27.79
C THR A 410 -11.26 -2.35 27.77
N ALA A 411 -11.42 -1.39 26.85
CA ALA A 411 -12.65 -0.59 26.74
C ALA A 411 -13.86 -1.43 26.27
N ALA A 412 -13.66 -2.44 25.42
CA ALA A 412 -14.73 -3.34 24.98
C ALA A 412 -15.28 -4.24 26.11
N HIS A 413 -14.45 -4.58 27.10
CA HIS A 413 -14.89 -5.34 28.28
C HIS A 413 -15.63 -4.49 29.31
N GLU A 414 -15.33 -3.20 29.43
CA GLU A 414 -16.04 -2.29 30.36
C GLU A 414 -17.44 -1.89 29.88
N VAL A 415 -17.75 -2.06 28.59
CA VAL A 415 -19.10 -1.79 28.03
C VAL A 415 -20.03 -3.02 28.10
N THR A 416 -19.49 -4.20 28.43
CA THR A 416 -20.24 -5.46 28.54
C THR A 416 -20.44 -5.96 29.97
N THR A 417 -20.02 -5.20 30.97
CA THR A 417 -20.37 -5.37 32.39
C THR A 417 -21.30 -4.27 32.86
#